data_AF-A0A2S4A0X3-F1
#
_entry.id   AF-A0A2S4A0X3-F1
#
_cell.length_a   1.000
_cell.length_b   1.000
_cell.length_c   1.000
_cell.angle_alpha   90.00
_cell.angle_beta   90.00
_cell.angle_gamma   90.00
#
_symmetry.space_group_name_H-M   'P 1'
#
loop_
_entity.id
_entity.type
_entity.pdbx_description
1 polymer ?
#
loop_
_entity_poly.entity_id
_entity_poly.type
_entity_poly.pdbx_seq_one_letter_code
_entity_poly.pdbx_strand_id
1 'polypeptide(L)'
;MISWFFGRKFGNRRRKLLFAWDAVQLIAGTSRAKGALEVSYGGTPVVDPYILQITLKNIGSADISSSHFDAMRNLEIVLPNGYLTVVDINSVDVEPDIDQIANRIRIKPVLLRRGARVSLDVLVDGNPEVQLDSPLQNTDIARIDPVARAAEAMNQSSDPLGFLVGFLMKVVKDALSR
;
A
#
# COMPACT_ATOMS: atom_id res chain seq x y z
N MET A 1 1.56 53.67 -12.28
CA MET A 1 2.69 52.73 -12.47
C MET A 1 2.54 51.63 -11.42
N ILE A 2 1.81 50.56 -11.75
CA ILE A 2 1.41 49.52 -10.79
C ILE A 2 2.37 48.35 -10.98
N SER A 3 3.32 48.21 -10.05
CA SER A 3 4.24 47.07 -9.99
C SER A 3 3.47 45.86 -9.47
N TRP A 4 3.08 44.97 -10.39
CA TRP A 4 2.58 43.64 -10.08
C TRP A 4 3.74 42.78 -9.57
N PHE A 5 3.94 42.72 -8.26
CA PHE A 5 4.76 41.68 -7.64
C PHE A 5 4.05 40.33 -7.78
N PHE A 6 4.24 39.65 -8.92
CA PHE A 6 4.03 38.22 -9.04
C PHE A 6 5.09 37.50 -8.20
N GLY A 7 4.89 37.49 -6.88
CA GLY A 7 5.49 36.49 -6.01
C GLY A 7 4.89 35.12 -6.35
N ARG A 8 5.28 34.54 -7.50
CA ARG A 8 5.18 33.10 -7.68
C ARG A 8 5.96 32.52 -6.51
N LYS A 9 5.25 31.99 -5.52
CA LYS A 9 5.80 31.00 -4.61
C LYS A 9 6.34 29.91 -5.53
N PHE A 10 7.64 29.99 -5.86
CA PHE A 10 8.42 28.87 -6.34
C PHE A 10 8.48 27.88 -5.18
N GLY A 11 7.33 27.27 -4.89
CA GLY A 11 7.23 26.17 -3.94
C GLY A 11 8.17 25.11 -4.47
N ASN A 12 9.22 24.84 -3.71
CA ASN A 12 10.20 23.84 -4.02
C ASN A 12 9.46 22.58 -4.48
N ARG A 13 9.68 22.16 -5.74
CA ARG A 13 8.99 21.03 -6.37
C ARG A 13 9.52 19.74 -5.74
N ARG A 14 9.10 19.46 -4.51
CA ARG A 14 9.54 18.31 -3.73
C ARG A 14 9.09 17.02 -4.42
N ARG A 15 10.00 16.04 -4.45
CA ARG A 15 9.67 14.67 -4.83
C ARG A 15 8.75 14.09 -3.78
N LYS A 16 7.80 13.25 -4.20
CA LYS A 16 6.84 12.64 -3.28
C LYS A 16 6.60 11.19 -3.68
N LEU A 17 6.80 10.29 -2.72
CA LEU A 17 6.49 8.88 -2.89
C LEU A 17 5.25 8.57 -2.05
N LEU A 18 4.20 8.09 -2.71
CA LEU A 18 3.07 7.48 -2.03
C LEU A 18 3.45 6.05 -1.64
N PHE A 19 3.23 5.73 -0.38
CA PHE A 19 3.23 4.38 0.17
C PHE A 19 1.84 4.09 0.73
N ALA A 20 1.13 3.18 0.08
CA ALA A 20 -0.19 2.75 0.48
C ALA A 20 -0.21 1.22 0.55
N TRP A 21 -1.03 0.67 1.42
CA TRP A 21 -1.31 -0.76 1.43
C TRP A 21 -2.78 -1.02 1.72
N ASP A 22 -3.26 -2.18 1.34
CA ASP A 22 -4.58 -2.70 1.67
C ASP A 22 -4.51 -4.21 1.89
N ALA A 23 -5.34 -4.75 2.76
CA ALA A 23 -5.30 -6.15 3.13
C ALA A 23 -6.70 -6.77 3.06
N VAL A 24 -6.80 -7.89 2.36
CA VAL A 24 -8.06 -8.62 2.19
C VAL A 24 -7.90 -10.05 2.70
N GLN A 25 -8.74 -10.44 3.66
CA GLN A 25 -8.77 -11.81 4.19
C GLN A 25 -9.30 -12.76 3.10
N LEU A 26 -8.57 -13.85 2.82
CA LEU A 26 -8.97 -14.83 1.81
C LEU A 26 -10.16 -15.69 2.27
N ILE A 27 -10.22 -15.98 3.58
CA ILE A 27 -11.34 -16.69 4.19
C ILE A 27 -12.02 -15.74 5.15
N ALA A 28 -13.20 -15.23 4.76
CA ALA A 28 -13.98 -14.37 5.64
C ALA A 28 -14.23 -15.06 7.00
N GLY A 29 -13.86 -14.39 8.09
CA GLY A 29 -13.99 -14.95 9.45
C GLY A 29 -15.41 -15.37 9.86
N THR A 30 -16.44 -14.89 9.16
CA THR A 30 -17.86 -15.21 9.36
C THR A 30 -18.41 -16.27 8.40
N SER A 31 -17.59 -16.78 7.48
CA SER A 31 -18.04 -17.78 6.51
C SER A 31 -18.38 -19.10 7.20
N ARG A 32 -19.50 -19.74 6.80
CA ARG A 32 -19.83 -21.11 7.20
C ARG A 32 -18.79 -22.13 6.73
N ALA A 33 -17.95 -21.76 5.76
CA ALA A 33 -16.85 -22.57 5.28
C ALA A 33 -15.64 -22.58 6.24
N LYS A 34 -15.67 -21.77 7.30
CA LYS A 34 -14.62 -21.76 8.33
C LYS A 34 -14.56 -23.12 9.02
N GLY A 35 -13.48 -23.87 8.77
CA GLY A 35 -13.29 -25.25 9.24
C GLY A 35 -13.49 -26.33 8.18
N ALA A 36 -14.07 -26.01 7.02
CA ALA A 36 -14.18 -26.92 5.87
C ALA A 36 -13.19 -26.60 4.75
N LEU A 37 -12.71 -25.36 4.69
CA LEU A 37 -11.66 -24.92 3.76
C LEU A 37 -10.33 -24.79 4.50
N GLU A 38 -9.28 -25.35 3.89
CA GLU A 38 -7.90 -25.21 4.32
C GLU A 38 -7.10 -24.55 3.21
N VAL A 39 -6.35 -23.50 3.56
CA VAL A 39 -5.37 -22.88 2.67
C VAL A 39 -4.01 -23.37 3.12
N SER A 40 -3.21 -23.85 2.16
CA SER A 40 -1.83 -24.24 2.43
C SER A 40 -0.89 -23.58 1.42
N TYR A 41 0.31 -23.27 1.88
CA TYR A 41 1.40 -22.73 1.05
C TYR A 41 2.62 -23.62 1.20
N GLY A 42 3.10 -24.20 0.09
CA GLY A 42 4.21 -25.16 0.12
C GLY A 42 3.94 -26.38 1.02
N GLY A 43 2.67 -26.80 1.15
CA GLY A 43 2.28 -27.91 2.03
C GLY A 43 2.18 -27.55 3.52
N THR A 44 2.44 -26.30 3.91
CA THR A 44 2.24 -25.82 5.29
C THR A 44 0.87 -25.15 5.39
N PRO A 45 0.01 -25.52 6.35
CA PRO A 45 -1.28 -24.87 6.55
C PRO A 45 -1.10 -23.40 6.95
N VAL A 46 -1.91 -22.53 6.35
CA VAL A 46 -1.98 -21.09 6.65
C VAL A 46 -3.27 -20.83 7.40
N VAL A 47 -3.16 -20.33 8.62
CA VAL A 47 -4.31 -20.30 9.56
C VAL A 47 -5.23 -19.13 9.29
N ASP A 48 -4.68 -17.96 9.00
CA ASP A 48 -5.42 -16.72 8.79
C ASP A 48 -4.92 -16.00 7.53
N PRO A 49 -5.18 -16.55 6.32
CA PRO A 49 -4.57 -16.04 5.10
C PRO A 49 -5.14 -14.68 4.66
N TYR A 50 -4.25 -13.71 4.38
CA TYR A 50 -4.59 -12.44 3.72
C TYR A 50 -3.76 -12.23 2.45
N ILE A 51 -4.35 -11.52 1.49
CA ILE A 51 -3.62 -10.87 0.41
C ILE A 51 -3.41 -9.41 0.80
N LEU A 52 -2.14 -9.06 0.99
CA LEU A 52 -1.68 -7.71 1.25
C LEU A 52 -1.23 -7.08 -0.07
N GLN A 53 -1.97 -6.08 -0.54
CA GLN A 53 -1.61 -5.29 -1.70
C GLN A 53 -0.84 -4.03 -1.25
N ILE A 54 0.42 -3.90 -1.65
CA ILE A 54 1.27 -2.75 -1.36
C ILE A 54 1.45 -1.94 -2.64
N THR A 55 1.29 -0.62 -2.57
CA THR A 55 1.48 0.30 -3.68
C THR A 55 2.51 1.37 -3.33
N LEU A 56 3.52 1.46 -4.19
CA LEU A 56 4.49 2.55 -4.25
C LEU A 56 4.25 3.36 -5.51
N LYS A 57 4.08 4.68 -5.38
CA LYS A 57 3.84 5.54 -6.54
C LYS A 57 4.54 6.87 -6.42
N ASN A 58 5.27 7.28 -7.46
CA ASN A 58 5.78 8.66 -7.51
C ASN A 58 4.64 9.63 -7.83
N ILE A 59 4.13 10.29 -6.80
CA ILE A 59 3.07 11.32 -6.90
C ILE A 59 3.64 12.75 -6.94
N GLY A 60 4.98 12.88 -6.90
CA GLY A 60 5.68 14.15 -6.95
C GLY A 60 5.67 14.78 -8.35
N SER A 61 6.10 16.03 -8.42
CA SER A 61 6.26 16.73 -9.70
C SER A 61 7.57 16.43 -10.43
N ALA A 62 8.45 15.63 -9.82
CA ALA A 62 9.79 15.34 -10.32
C ALA A 62 10.11 13.84 -10.16
N ASP A 63 10.99 13.34 -11.02
CA ASP A 63 11.48 11.97 -10.98
C ASP A 63 12.34 11.73 -9.73
N ILE A 64 12.31 10.49 -9.25
CA ILE A 64 13.18 10.00 -8.17
C ILE A 64 14.24 9.11 -8.83
N SER A 65 15.39 9.68 -9.18
CA SER A 65 16.54 8.90 -9.68
C SER A 65 17.14 8.01 -8.59
N SER A 66 17.87 6.98 -9.02
CA SER A 66 18.63 6.07 -8.15
C SER A 66 19.63 6.80 -7.24
N SER A 67 20.17 7.95 -7.67
CA SER A 67 21.06 8.80 -6.85
C SER A 67 20.38 9.45 -5.64
N HIS A 68 19.04 9.46 -5.55
CA HIS A 68 18.35 9.93 -4.34
C HIS A 68 18.28 8.87 -3.24
N PHE A 69 18.66 7.63 -3.53
CA PHE A 69 18.76 6.59 -2.52
C PHE A 69 20.08 6.79 -1.78
N ASP A 70 19.99 7.10 -0.49
CA ASP A 70 21.14 7.38 0.35
C ASP A 70 22.12 6.20 0.36
N ALA A 71 23.33 6.43 -0.16
CA ALA A 71 24.38 5.42 -0.30
C ALA A 71 23.95 4.16 -1.07
N MET A 72 23.08 4.28 -2.09
CA MET A 72 22.55 3.15 -2.86
C MET A 72 21.84 2.09 -1.99
N ARG A 73 21.34 2.48 -0.81
CA ARG A 73 20.56 1.59 0.05
C ARG A 73 19.19 1.31 -0.57
N ASN A 74 18.68 0.10 -0.34
CA ASN A 74 17.39 -0.33 -0.86
C ASN A 74 16.23 0.32 -0.10
N LEU A 75 15.11 0.53 -0.77
CA LEU A 75 13.84 0.78 -0.09
C LEU A 75 13.39 -0.56 0.50
N GLU A 76 13.09 -0.61 1.80
CA GLU A 76 12.68 -1.85 2.46
C GLU A 76 11.24 -1.75 2.97
N ILE A 77 10.43 -2.72 2.59
CA ILE A 77 9.13 -2.96 3.22
C ILE A 77 9.33 -4.11 4.20
N VAL A 78 9.02 -3.86 5.47
CA VAL A 78 9.16 -4.82 6.56
C VAL A 78 7.76 -5.28 6.98
N LEU A 79 7.59 -6.60 7.02
CA LEU A 79 6.35 -7.29 7.39
C LEU A 79 6.64 -8.13 8.63
N PRO A 80 6.70 -7.54 9.83
CA PRO A 80 7.20 -8.22 11.03
C PRO A 80 6.50 -9.54 11.34
N ASN A 81 5.23 -9.67 10.95
CA ASN A 81 4.42 -10.86 11.19
C ASN A 81 3.88 -11.43 9.88
N GLY A 82 3.83 -12.76 9.80
CA GLY A 82 3.00 -13.45 8.81
C GLY A 82 3.51 -13.45 7.38
N TYR A 83 4.68 -12.88 7.04
CA TYR A 83 5.14 -12.90 5.65
C TYR A 83 5.35 -14.33 5.12
N LEU A 84 4.69 -14.65 4.01
CA LEU A 84 4.89 -15.93 3.31
C LEU A 84 5.63 -15.73 1.99
N THR A 85 5.05 -14.96 1.05
CA THR A 85 5.64 -14.79 -0.29
C THR A 85 5.04 -13.61 -1.05
N VAL A 86 5.77 -13.10 -2.06
CA VAL A 86 5.19 -12.21 -3.08
C VAL A 86 4.52 -13.06 -4.15
N VAL A 87 3.23 -12.81 -4.38
CA VAL A 87 2.38 -13.51 -5.35
C VAL A 87 2.47 -12.87 -6.73
N ASP A 88 2.38 -11.55 -6.80
CA ASP A 88 2.43 -10.82 -8.06
C ASP A 88 3.16 -9.47 -7.91
N ILE A 89 3.77 -9.04 -9.01
CA ILE A 89 4.48 -7.77 -9.12
C ILE A 89 3.98 -7.09 -10.39
N ASN A 90 3.28 -5.98 -10.21
CA ASN A 90 2.78 -5.16 -11.32
C ASN A 90 3.45 -3.78 -11.28
N SER A 91 4.05 -3.37 -12.39
CA SER A 91 4.70 -2.07 -12.47
C SER A 91 4.29 -1.28 -13.71
N VAL A 92 4.32 0.04 -13.59
CA VAL A 92 4.02 1.00 -14.65
C VAL A 92 5.16 2.00 -14.72
N ASP A 93 5.76 2.15 -15.90
CA ASP A 93 6.88 3.05 -16.20
C ASP A 93 8.16 2.84 -15.37
N VAL A 94 8.29 1.67 -14.74
CA VAL A 94 9.48 1.21 -14.02
C VAL A 94 9.52 -0.32 -14.04
N GLU A 95 10.71 -0.89 -14.08
CA GLU A 95 10.94 -2.32 -13.87
C GLU A 95 11.77 -2.46 -12.58
N PRO A 96 11.12 -2.70 -11.42
CA PRO A 96 11.81 -2.74 -10.15
C PRO A 96 12.61 -4.04 -10.00
N ASP A 97 13.85 -3.95 -9.54
CA ASP A 97 14.63 -5.10 -9.10
C ASP A 97 14.32 -5.35 -7.61
N ILE A 98 13.70 -6.50 -7.33
CA ILE A 98 13.11 -6.84 -6.04
C ILE A 98 13.78 -8.10 -5.48
N ASP A 99 14.38 -7.98 -4.30
CA ASP A 99 14.87 -9.12 -3.52
C ASP A 99 13.92 -9.40 -2.35
N GLN A 100 13.63 -10.67 -2.10
CA GLN A 100 12.83 -11.12 -0.95
C GLN A 100 13.77 -11.80 0.06
N ILE A 101 13.83 -11.28 1.29
CA ILE A 101 14.71 -11.82 2.33
C ILE A 101 13.95 -11.90 3.64
N ALA A 102 13.63 -13.13 4.07
CA ALA A 102 12.82 -13.39 5.26
C ALA A 102 11.55 -12.53 5.22
N ASN A 103 11.36 -11.65 6.20
CA ASN A 103 10.19 -10.79 6.34
C ASN A 103 10.34 -9.40 5.70
N ARG A 104 11.26 -9.27 4.72
CA ARG A 104 11.58 -8.01 4.06
C ARG A 104 11.47 -8.14 2.56
N ILE A 105 10.86 -7.13 1.94
CA ILE A 105 10.87 -6.93 0.50
C ILE A 105 11.78 -5.73 0.23
N ARG A 106 12.87 -5.97 -0.50
CA ARG A 106 13.87 -4.96 -0.84
C ARG A 106 13.70 -4.54 -2.28
N ILE A 107 13.56 -3.24 -2.51
CA ILE A 107 13.51 -2.67 -3.85
C ILE A 107 14.81 -1.91 -4.06
N LYS A 108 15.62 -2.37 -5.02
CA LYS A 108 16.92 -1.75 -5.31
C LYS A 108 16.72 -0.31 -5.84
N PRO A 109 17.73 0.55 -5.68
CA PRO A 109 17.70 1.90 -6.26
C PRO A 109 17.37 1.88 -7.75
N VAL A 110 16.26 2.51 -8.11
CA VAL A 110 15.76 2.57 -9.50
C VAL A 110 15.23 3.97 -9.81
N LEU A 111 15.20 4.33 -11.09
CA LEU A 111 14.55 5.56 -11.54
C LEU A 111 13.03 5.40 -11.49
N LEU A 112 12.39 6.06 -10.53
CA LEU A 112 10.93 6.20 -10.48
C LEU A 112 10.52 7.48 -11.19
N ARG A 113 10.16 7.36 -12.47
CA ARG A 113 9.61 8.49 -13.24
C ARG A 113 8.35 9.05 -12.56
N ARG A 114 8.03 10.31 -12.82
CA ARG A 114 6.78 10.90 -12.38
C ARG A 114 5.60 10.03 -12.84
N GLY A 115 4.74 9.64 -11.91
CA GLY A 115 3.59 8.79 -12.17
C GLY A 115 3.88 7.29 -12.14
N ALA A 116 5.15 6.88 -12.15
CA ALA A 116 5.54 5.47 -12.08
C ALA A 116 4.96 4.81 -10.82
N ARG A 117 4.57 3.55 -10.98
CA ARG A 117 3.90 2.76 -9.94
C ARG A 117 4.53 1.38 -9.85
N VAL A 118 4.70 0.90 -8.63
CA VAL A 118 4.98 -0.51 -8.31
C VAL A 118 3.88 -0.97 -7.37
N SER A 119 3.22 -2.07 -7.70
CA SER A 119 2.20 -2.73 -6.91
C SER A 119 2.64 -4.16 -6.65
N LEU A 120 2.59 -4.58 -5.39
CA LEU A 120 3.01 -5.89 -4.93
C LEU A 120 1.81 -6.55 -4.26
N ASP A 121 1.47 -7.76 -4.68
CA ASP A 121 0.49 -8.58 -3.97
C ASP A 121 1.25 -9.63 -3.17
N VAL A 122 1.09 -9.61 -1.86
CA VAL A 122 1.85 -10.42 -0.90
C VAL A 122 0.90 -11.31 -0.13
N LEU A 123 1.21 -12.61 -0.08
CA LEU A 123 0.47 -13.55 0.76
C LEU A 123 1.05 -13.49 2.18
N VAL A 124 0.18 -13.31 3.16
CA VAL A 124 0.55 -13.26 4.58
C VAL A 124 -0.39 -14.14 5.43
N ASP A 125 0.11 -14.60 6.57
CA ASP A 125 -0.62 -15.34 7.61
C ASP A 125 -0.85 -14.45 8.84
N GLY A 126 -2.10 -14.07 9.08
CA GLY A 126 -2.53 -13.14 10.11
C GLY A 126 -2.66 -11.70 9.63
N ASN A 127 -3.15 -10.84 10.52
CA ASN A 127 -3.35 -9.42 10.25
C ASN A 127 -2.01 -8.73 9.94
N PRO A 128 -1.81 -8.19 8.73
CA PRO A 128 -0.52 -7.63 8.34
C PRO A 128 -0.24 -6.31 9.05
N GLU A 129 0.96 -6.22 9.64
CA GLU A 129 1.58 -4.94 9.99
C GLU A 129 2.59 -4.59 8.90
N VAL A 130 2.54 -3.36 8.39
CA VAL A 130 3.40 -2.93 7.28
C VAL A 130 4.23 -1.72 7.69
N GLN A 131 5.55 -1.85 7.57
CA GLN A 131 6.48 -0.77 7.85
C GLN A 131 7.30 -0.47 6.59
N LEU A 132 7.60 0.80 6.36
CA LEU A 132 8.47 1.26 5.29
C LEU A 132 9.71 1.91 5.89
N ASP A 133 10.87 1.35 5.58
CA ASP A 133 12.17 2.00 5.75
C ASP A 133 12.63 2.60 4.42
N SER A 134 12.85 3.92 4.40
CA SER A 134 13.11 4.66 3.18
C SER A 134 14.43 5.42 3.26
N PRO A 135 15.43 5.06 2.42
CA PRO A 135 16.68 5.80 2.32
C PRO A 135 16.58 7.02 1.37
N LEU A 136 15.37 7.43 0.97
CA LEU A 136 15.21 8.48 -0.03
C LEU A 136 15.49 9.87 0.56
N GLN A 137 16.48 10.55 -0.02
CA GLN A 137 16.81 11.92 0.33
C GLN A 137 15.88 12.91 -0.39
N ASN A 138 15.56 14.02 0.28
CA ASN A 138 14.76 15.13 -0.31
C ASN A 138 13.44 14.68 -0.97
N THR A 139 12.83 13.61 -0.45
CA THR A 139 11.61 13.01 -0.96
C THR A 139 10.62 12.86 0.20
N ASP A 140 9.42 13.41 0.03
CA ASP A 140 8.38 13.30 1.05
C ASP A 140 7.66 11.96 0.89
N ILE A 141 7.49 11.23 1.98
CA ILE A 141 6.74 9.98 1.99
C ILE A 141 5.30 10.27 2.42
N ALA A 142 4.35 10.13 1.50
CA ALA A 142 2.93 10.16 1.82
C ALA A 142 2.48 8.75 2.19
N ARG A 143 1.94 8.55 3.39
CA ARG A 143 1.43 7.24 3.84
C ARG A 143 -0.10 7.22 3.81
N ILE A 144 -0.66 6.12 3.31
CA ILE A 144 -2.09 5.86 3.38
C ILE A 144 -2.28 4.53 4.10
N ASP A 145 -2.77 4.61 5.33
CA ASP A 145 -3.20 3.46 6.11
C ASP A 145 -4.72 3.29 5.97
N PRO A 146 -5.21 2.14 5.45
CA PRO A 146 -6.64 1.90 5.23
C PRO A 146 -7.41 1.83 6.55
N VAL A 147 -6.80 1.35 7.63
CA VAL A 147 -7.45 1.26 8.95
C VAL A 147 -7.67 2.65 9.52
N ALA A 148 -6.65 3.51 9.42
CA ALA A 148 -6.77 4.91 9.82
C ALA A 148 -7.85 5.63 9.00
N ARG A 149 -7.93 5.38 7.68
CA ARG A 149 -8.97 5.95 6.82
C ARG A 149 -10.37 5.48 7.17
N ALA A 150 -10.55 4.19 7.47
CA ALA A 150 -11.85 3.67 7.88
C ALA A 150 -12.29 4.31 9.21
N ALA A 151 -11.38 4.45 10.18
CA ALA A 151 -11.65 5.10 11.45
C ALA A 151 -11.99 6.61 11.28
N GLU A 152 -11.26 7.33 10.43
CA GLU A 152 -11.54 8.74 10.11
C GLU A 152 -12.89 8.91 9.41
N ALA A 153 -13.22 8.04 8.45
CA ALA A 153 -14.50 8.06 7.76
C ALA A 153 -15.68 7.80 8.72
N MET A 154 -15.51 6.91 9.70
CA MET A 154 -16.52 6.67 10.73
C MET A 154 -16.71 7.89 11.64
N ASN A 155 -15.63 8.55 12.06
CA ASN A 155 -15.69 9.73 12.93
C ASN A 155 -16.24 10.98 12.24
N GLN A 156 -16.06 11.11 10.92
CA GLN A 156 -16.62 12.23 10.14
C GLN A 156 -18.09 12.05 9.77
N SER A 157 -18.65 10.84 9.96
CA SER A 157 -20.10 10.63 9.82
C SER A 157 -20.80 11.09 11.09
N SER A 158 -21.52 12.22 11.02
CA SER A 158 -22.35 12.74 12.14
C SER A 158 -23.57 11.87 12.44
N ASP A 159 -23.75 10.77 11.72
CA ASP A 159 -24.77 9.75 11.91
C ASP A 159 -24.18 8.36 11.63
N PRO A 160 -23.49 7.75 12.64
CA PRO A 160 -22.77 6.49 12.45
C PRO A 160 -23.69 5.31 12.14
N LEU A 161 -24.96 5.38 12.54
CA LEU A 161 -25.97 4.36 12.23
C LEU A 161 -26.47 4.49 10.79
N GLY A 162 -26.66 5.71 10.30
CA GLY A 162 -27.01 5.96 8.89
C GLY A 162 -25.95 5.44 7.91
N PHE A 163 -24.67 5.63 8.23
CA PHE A 163 -23.57 5.15 7.38
C PHE A 163 -23.44 3.62 7.38
N LEU A 164 -23.56 2.97 8.56
CA LEU A 164 -23.54 1.51 8.67
C LEU A 164 -24.70 0.87 7.89
N VAL A 165 -25.92 1.42 7.98
CA VAL A 165 -27.08 0.94 7.21
C VAL A 165 -26.87 1.17 5.71
N GLY A 166 -26.36 2.33 5.30
CA GLY A 166 -26.08 2.64 3.90
C GLY A 166 -25.00 1.74 3.28
N PHE A 167 -23.92 1.50 4.02
CA PHE A 167 -22.85 0.61 3.59
C PHE A 167 -23.32 -0.85 3.52
N LEU A 168 -24.04 -1.33 4.53
CA LEU A 168 -24.60 -2.68 4.55
C LEU A 168 -25.60 -2.88 3.40
N MET A 169 -26.46 -1.89 3.13
CA MET A 169 -27.41 -1.96 2.01
C MET A 169 -26.72 -1.97 0.66
N LYS A 170 -25.62 -1.22 0.49
CA LYS A 170 -24.85 -1.23 -0.76
C LYS A 170 -24.17 -2.58 -0.99
N VAL A 171 -23.52 -3.13 0.04
CA VAL A 171 -22.85 -4.44 -0.03
C VAL A 171 -23.85 -5.56 -0.31
N VAL A 172 -25.03 -5.54 0.34
CA VAL A 172 -26.10 -6.52 0.09
C VAL A 172 -26.65 -6.40 -1.33
N LYS A 173 -26.80 -5.19 -1.86
CA LYS A 173 -27.32 -4.96 -3.21
C LYS A 173 -26.35 -5.44 -4.29
N ASP A 174 -25.05 -5.21 -4.09
CA ASP A 174 -24.01 -5.69 -5.01
C ASP A 174 -23.90 -7.23 -4.97
N ALA A 175 -24.08 -7.85 -3.80
CA ALA A 175 -24.07 -9.30 -3.64
C ALA A 175 -25.30 -10.01 -4.26
N LEU A 176 -26.46 -9.35 -4.31
CA LEU A 176 -27.69 -9.89 -4.93
C LEU A 176 -27.77 -9.66 -6.44
N SER A 177 -26.85 -8.87 -7.01
CA SER A 177 -26.82 -8.55 -8.44
C SER A 177 -25.91 -9.46 -9.27
N ARG A 178 -25.34 -10.51 -8.67
CA ARG A 178 -24.54 -11.56 -9.29
C ARG A 178 -25.26 -12.90 -9.18
#